data_AF-A0A0G8F4W3-F1
#
_entry.id   AF-A0A0G8F4W3-F1
#
_cell.length_a   1.000
_cell.length_b   1.000
_cell.length_c   1.000
_cell.angle_alpha   90.00
_cell.angle_beta   90.00
_cell.angle_gamma   90.00
#
_symmetry.space_group_name_H-M   'P 1'
#
loop_
_entity.id
_entity.type
_entity.pdbx_description
1 polymer ?
#
loop_
_entity_poly.entity_id
_entity_poly.type
_entity_poly.pdbx_seq_one_letter_code
_entity_poly.pdbx_strand_id
1 'polypeptide(L)'
;MSNPIHKSTLIILRGNSASGKTTIAKQLQEHFGQGTLLVSQDVVRRDMLSVHDTMGNLSHDLLFEITKYGKGKCEFVILEGILNS
;
A
#
# COMPACT_ATOMS: atom_id res chain seq x y z
N MET A 1 22.00 -9.98 11.89
CA MET A 1 22.30 -8.54 11.74
C MET A 1 21.43 -8.04 10.59
N SER A 2 20.50 -7.11 10.84
CA SER A 2 19.74 -6.47 9.77
C SER A 2 20.63 -5.44 9.07
N ASN A 3 20.60 -5.40 7.74
CA ASN A 3 21.22 -4.31 6.98
C ASN A 3 20.58 -2.98 7.39
N PRO A 4 21.35 -1.88 7.51
CA PRO A 4 20.76 -0.56 7.68
C PRO A 4 19.96 -0.18 6.43
N ILE A 5 18.64 -0.05 6.57
CA ILE A 5 17.74 0.33 5.47
C ILE A 5 17.94 1.83 5.18
N HIS A 6 18.93 2.15 4.36
CA HIS A 6 19.30 3.53 4.05
C HIS A 6 18.29 4.24 3.12
N LYS A 7 17.45 3.48 2.39
CA LYS A 7 16.42 4.03 1.49
C LYS A 7 15.33 3.00 1.22
N SER A 8 14.06 3.40 1.35
CA SER A 8 12.91 2.59 0.94
C SER A 8 12.55 2.83 -0.52
N THR A 9 12.15 1.78 -1.24
CA THR A 9 11.57 1.86 -2.58
C THR A 9 10.05 1.87 -2.50
N LEU A 10 9.41 2.93 -3.02
CA LEU A 10 7.96 3.01 -3.15
C LEU A 10 7.54 2.54 -4.55
N ILE A 11 6.72 1.48 -4.60
CA ILE A 11 6.11 0.92 -5.81
C ILE A 11 4.63 1.30 -5.76
N ILE A 12 4.10 1.92 -6.82
CA ILE A 12 2.70 2.32 -6.91
C ILE A 12 2.02 1.55 -8.05
N LEU A 13 0.98 0.79 -7.71
CA LEU A 13 0.15 0.06 -8.68
C LEU A 13 -1.21 0.77 -8.83
N ARG A 14 -1.32 1.63 -9.86
CA ARG A 14 -2.56 2.28 -10.32
C ARG A 14 -3.36 1.37 -11.27
N GLY A 15 -4.65 1.67 -11.45
CA GLY A 15 -5.50 1.07 -12.50
C GLY A 15 -6.93 0.82 -12.05
N ASN A 16 -7.83 0.61 -13.01
CA ASN A 16 -9.26 0.42 -12.77
C ASN A 16 -9.58 -0.78 -11.86
N SER A 17 -10.81 -0.83 -11.35
CA SER A 17 -11.29 -2.02 -10.62
C SER A 17 -11.15 -3.29 -11.48
N ALA A 18 -10.97 -4.44 -10.82
CA ALA A 18 -10.75 -5.75 -11.43
C ALA A 18 -9.53 -5.91 -12.38
N SER A 19 -8.66 -4.90 -12.57
CA SER A 19 -7.49 -4.98 -13.47
C SER A 19 -6.29 -5.80 -12.93
N GLY A 20 -6.49 -6.71 -11.98
CA GLY A 20 -5.44 -7.61 -11.45
C GLY A 20 -4.43 -6.99 -10.47
N LYS A 21 -4.51 -5.69 -10.14
CA LYS A 21 -3.54 -4.97 -9.29
C LYS A 21 -3.21 -5.69 -7.98
N THR A 22 -4.23 -6.03 -7.19
CA THR A 22 -4.08 -6.68 -5.88
C THR A 22 -3.40 -8.04 -5.99
N THR A 23 -3.58 -8.76 -7.10
CA THR A 23 -2.87 -10.02 -7.38
C THR A 23 -1.37 -9.77 -7.59
N ILE A 24 -1.02 -8.83 -8.47
CA ILE A 24 0.37 -8.44 -8.72
C ILE A 24 1.02 -7.88 -7.44
N ALA A 25 0.29 -7.09 -6.66
CA ALA A 25 0.77 -6.49 -5.42
C ALA A 25 1.15 -7.56 -4.36
N LYS A 26 0.33 -8.60 -4.22
CA LYS A 26 0.61 -9.75 -3.35
C LYS A 26 1.79 -10.56 -3.87
N GLN A 27 1.84 -10.86 -5.16
CA GLN A 27 2.96 -11.60 -5.78
C GLN A 27 4.30 -10.84 -5.63
N LEU A 28 4.29 -9.51 -5.76
CA LEU A 28 5.46 -8.68 -5.49
C LEU A 28 5.85 -8.70 -4.01
N GLN A 29 4.88 -8.64 -3.08
CA GLN A 29 5.17 -8.76 -1.64
C GLN A 29 5.78 -10.12 -1.29
N GLU A 30 5.25 -11.21 -1.84
CA GLU A 30 5.78 -12.56 -1.67
C GLU A 30 7.19 -12.70 -2.28
N HIS A 31 7.42 -12.10 -3.45
CA HIS A 31 8.71 -12.11 -4.14
C HIS A 31 9.80 -11.34 -3.39
N PHE A 32 9.50 -10.14 -2.87
CA PHE A 32 10.46 -9.35 -2.08
C PHE A 32 10.59 -9.87 -0.64
N GLY A 33 9.56 -10.52 -0.10
CA GLY A 33 9.61 -11.19 1.20
C GLY A 33 9.66 -10.23 2.40
N GLN A 34 10.43 -10.63 3.43
CA GLN A 34 10.48 -9.93 4.72
C GLN A 34 10.94 -8.48 4.56
N GLY A 35 10.32 -7.57 5.32
CA GLY A 35 10.58 -6.14 5.22
C GLY A 35 9.81 -5.41 4.11
N THR A 36 8.89 -6.09 3.42
CA THR A 36 7.99 -5.49 2.41
C THR A 36 6.61 -5.16 2.96
N LEU A 37 6.24 -3.87 2.92
CA LEU A 37 4.93 -3.39 3.32
C LEU A 37 4.00 -3.30 2.11
N LEU A 38 2.89 -4.05 2.12
CA LEU A 38 1.78 -3.89 1.18
C LEU A 38 0.68 -3.02 1.79
N VAL A 39 0.25 -2.00 1.06
CA VAL A 39 -0.80 -1.06 1.44
C VAL A 39 -1.86 -1.06 0.33
N SER A 40 -3.08 -1.49 0.65
CA SER A 40 -4.21 -1.54 -0.29
C SER A 40 -5.28 -0.52 0.08
N GLN A 41 -5.64 0.36 -0.86
CA GLN A 41 -6.73 1.32 -0.70
C GLN A 41 -8.04 0.64 -0.30
N ASP A 42 -8.35 -0.49 -0.95
CA ASP A 42 -9.60 -1.22 -0.75
C ASP A 42 -9.68 -1.86 0.64
N VAL A 43 -8.56 -2.39 1.15
CA VAL A 43 -8.46 -2.95 2.52
C VAL A 43 -8.58 -1.84 3.56
N VAL A 44 -7.87 -0.72 3.38
CA VAL A 44 -7.93 0.43 4.31
C VAL A 44 -9.35 0.98 4.38
N ARG A 45 -10.03 1.17 3.23
CA ARG A 45 -11.38 1.74 3.17
C ARG A 45 -12.46 0.79 3.70
N ARG A 46 -12.50 -0.45 3.21
CA ARG A 46 -13.58 -1.41 3.52
C ARG A 46 -13.33 -2.19 4.80
N ASP A 47 -12.14 -2.77 4.93
CA ASP A 47 -11.88 -3.81 5.94
C ASP A 47 -11.38 -3.19 7.26
N MET A 48 -10.57 -2.13 7.19
CA MET A 48 -10.01 -1.46 8.37
C MET A 48 -10.91 -0.36 8.94
N LEU A 49 -11.58 0.41 8.07
CA LEU A 49 -12.36 1.58 8.48
C LEU A 49 -13.88 1.44 8.29
N SER A 50 -14.35 0.51 7.46
CA SER A 50 -15.78 0.34 7.13
C SER A 50 -16.45 1.64 6.66
N VAL A 51 -15.76 2.44 5.83
CA VAL A 51 -16.27 3.72 5.31
C VAL A 51 -16.73 3.60 3.85
N HIS A 52 -17.75 4.38 3.50
CA HIS A 52 -18.27 4.47 2.14
C HIS A 52 -17.26 5.14 1.19
N ASP A 53 -17.31 4.78 -0.09
CA ASP A 53 -16.45 5.36 -1.13
C ASP A 53 -16.97 6.74 -1.54
N THR A 54 -16.69 7.73 -0.69
CA THR A 54 -17.11 9.12 -0.83
C THR A 54 -15.88 10.03 -0.75
N MET A 55 -15.91 11.13 -1.51
CA MET A 55 -14.90 12.20 -1.46
C MET A 55 -14.60 12.62 -0.02
N GLY A 56 -13.31 12.64 0.37
CA GLY A 56 -12.89 13.09 1.70
C GLY A 56 -13.18 12.13 2.86
N ASN A 57 -13.40 10.83 2.60
CA ASN A 57 -13.49 9.84 3.68
C ASN A 57 -12.13 9.63 4.40
N LEU A 58 -12.19 9.03 5.60
CA LEU A 58 -11.04 8.75 6.47
C LEU A 58 -9.98 7.82 5.84
N SER A 59 -10.28 7.15 4.73
CA SER A 59 -9.37 6.13 4.16
C SER A 59 -8.14 6.74 3.50
N HIS A 60 -8.23 7.96 2.94
CA HIS A 60 -7.10 8.62 2.29
C HIS A 60 -5.99 8.98 3.30
N ASP A 61 -6.36 9.53 4.46
CA ASP A 61 -5.40 9.91 5.51
C ASP A 61 -4.72 8.67 6.13
N LEU A 62 -5.50 7.62 6.44
CA LEU A 62 -4.93 6.38 6.97
C LEU A 62 -4.04 5.68 5.92
N LEU A 63 -4.43 5.68 4.65
CA LEU A 63 -3.63 5.14 3.55
C LEU A 63 -2.28 5.86 3.43
N PHE A 64 -2.30 7.19 3.55
CA PHE A 64 -1.10 8.02 3.56
C PHE A 64 -0.20 7.71 4.76
N GLU A 65 -0.73 7.66 5.98
CA GLU A 65 0.09 7.39 7.18
C GLU A 65 0.65 5.96 7.21
N ILE A 66 -0.09 4.94 6.74
CA ILE A 66 0.45 3.58 6.60
C ILE A 66 1.57 3.56 5.55
N THR A 67 1.38 4.20 4.38
CA THR A 67 2.42 4.29 3.35
C THR A 67 3.68 5.00 3.87
N LYS A 68 3.49 6.11 4.58
CA LYS A 68 4.54 6.92 5.21
C LYS A 68 5.26 6.18 6.34
N TYR A 69 4.57 5.30 7.08
CA TYR A 69 5.19 4.46 8.11
C TYR A 69 6.34 3.61 7.53
N GLY A 70 6.18 3.06 6.33
CA GLY A 70 7.20 2.22 5.68
C GLY A 70 8.50 2.97 5.31
N LYS A 71 8.46 4.30 5.18
CA LYS A 71 9.63 5.12 4.82
C LYS A 71 10.74 4.98 5.87
N GLY A 72 11.88 4.43 5.45
CA GLY A 72 13.05 4.15 6.30
C GLY A 72 12.89 2.96 7.24
N LYS A 73 11.81 2.18 7.13
CA LYS A 73 11.53 0.98 7.96
C LYS A 73 11.34 -0.29 7.14
N CYS A 74 10.87 -0.14 5.90
CA CYS A 74 10.64 -1.22 4.95
C CYS A 74 11.59 -1.03 3.76
N GLU A 75 12.12 -2.12 3.21
CA GLU A 75 12.95 -2.05 2.00
C GLU A 75 12.07 -1.70 0.79
N PHE A 76 10.90 -2.33 0.71
CA PHE A 76 9.87 -2.06 -0.27
C PHE A 76 8.56 -1.63 0.40
N VAL A 77 7.90 -0.63 -0.16
CA VAL A 77 6.53 -0.24 0.14
C VAL A 77 5.74 -0.34 -1.16
N ILE A 78 4.72 -1.18 -1.20
CA ILE A 78 3.84 -1.38 -2.34
C ILE A 78 2.50 -0.73 -1.99
N LEU A 79 2.14 0.35 -2.69
CA LEU A 79 0.84 1.00 -2.57
C LEU A 79 -0.02 0.64 -3.79
N GLU A 80 -1.17 0.02 -3.58
CA GLU A 80 -2.08 -0.38 -4.66
C GLU A 80 -3.50 0.17 -4.46
N GLY A 81 -4.13 0.56 -5.57
CA GLY A 81 -5.51 1.04 -5.57
C GLY A 81 -5.88 1.75 -6.86
N ILE A 82 -7.09 2.31 -6.87
CA ILE A 82 -7.50 3.26 -7.92
C ILE A 82 -6.77 4.59 -7.69
N LEU A 83 -6.54 4.96 -6.42
CA LEU A 83 -5.80 6.13 -5.90
C LEU A 83 -6.17 7.48 -6.56
N ASN A 84 -7.42 7.64 -6.98
CA ASN A 84 -7.90 8.90 -7.55
C ASN A 84 -7.78 10.02 -6.50
N SER A 85 -7.29 11.16 -6.98
CA SER A 85 -7.09 12.41 -6.25
C SER A 85 -8.40 13.14 -5.99
#